data_AF-A0AAU6DQN7-F1
#
_entry.id   AF-A0AAU6DQN7-F1
#
_cell.length_a   1.000
_cell.length_b   1.000
_cell.length_c   1.000
_cell.angle_alpha   90.00
_cell.angle_beta   90.00
_cell.angle_gamma   90.00
#
_symmetry.space_group_name_H-M   'P 1'
#
loop_
_entity.id
_entity.type
_entity.pdbx_description
1 polymer ?
#
loop_
_entity_poly.entity_id
_entity_poly.type
_entity_poly.pdbx_seq_one_letter_code
_entity_poly.pdbx_strand_id
1 'polypeptide(L)'
;MKSFTFQWGTEPWKEGTAPSLLHVYVPVALGRNPELAELVHGVRAATKGDPLTHVGDEWLHITIYQLSSQPAAEIQEAERQALATELTRQMKTVAPFTITVGSTLAYGTGLIFDLGPDEPLNELRTAATRAFEVVFGSGATEYNG
;
A
#
# COMPACT_ATOMS: atom_id res chain seq x y z
N MET A 1 2.16 9.33 23.21
CA MET A 1 1.71 8.25 22.29
C MET A 1 2.02 6.91 22.93
N LYS A 2 1.15 5.90 22.76
CA LYS A 2 1.52 4.51 23.10
C LYS A 2 2.50 4.00 22.04
N SER A 3 3.44 3.15 22.44
CA SER A 3 4.33 2.46 21.49
C SER A 3 3.50 1.61 20.53
N PHE A 4 3.80 1.70 19.24
CA PHE A 4 3.23 0.83 18.21
C PHE A 4 4.20 -0.31 17.94
N THR A 5 3.73 -1.54 18.00
CA THR A 5 4.54 -2.73 17.66
C THR A 5 4.20 -3.16 16.25
N PHE A 6 5.16 -3.05 15.34
CA PHE A 6 5.01 -3.57 13.98
C PHE A 6 4.96 -5.10 13.99
N GLN A 7 4.10 -5.68 13.15
CA GLN A 7 3.86 -7.12 13.07
C GLN A 7 3.75 -7.60 11.61
N TRP A 8 4.03 -8.88 11.36
CA TRP A 8 3.55 -9.63 10.20
C TRP A 8 2.69 -10.78 10.73
N GLY A 9 1.45 -10.90 10.24
CA GLY A 9 0.43 -11.73 10.88
C GLY A 9 0.34 -11.40 12.37
N THR A 10 0.60 -12.39 13.21
CA THR A 10 0.63 -12.25 14.68
C THR A 10 2.03 -12.07 15.27
N GLU A 11 3.08 -12.11 14.46
CA GLU A 11 4.47 -12.07 14.92
C GLU A 11 5.02 -10.64 14.94
N PRO A 12 5.63 -10.19 16.06
CA PRO A 12 6.25 -8.87 16.13
C PRO A 12 7.51 -8.81 15.29
N TRP A 13 7.76 -7.63 14.73
CA TRP A 13 9.00 -7.37 14.02
C TRP A 13 10.19 -7.52 14.95
N LYS A 14 11.07 -8.47 14.63
CA LYS A 14 12.30 -8.68 15.40
C LYS A 14 13.21 -7.48 15.21
N GLU A 15 13.60 -6.87 16.32
CA GLU A 15 14.54 -5.76 16.32
C GLU A 15 15.81 -6.12 15.55
N GLY A 16 16.28 -5.21 14.69
CA GLY A 16 17.47 -5.41 13.85
C GLY A 16 17.29 -6.27 12.59
N THR A 17 16.11 -6.86 12.35
CA THR A 17 15.89 -7.70 11.14
C THR A 17 15.31 -6.94 9.95
N ALA A 18 14.66 -5.78 10.19
CA ALA A 18 14.00 -4.94 9.18
C ALA A 18 13.30 -5.74 8.05
N PRO A 19 12.39 -6.66 8.39
CA PRO A 19 11.75 -7.49 7.37
C PRO A 19 10.85 -6.62 6.49
N SER A 20 10.85 -6.90 5.21
CA SER A 20 9.95 -6.28 4.25
C SER A 20 8.73 -7.17 4.02
N LEU A 21 7.62 -6.57 3.60
CA LEU A 21 6.41 -7.27 3.18
C LEU A 21 6.18 -7.06 1.69
N LEU A 22 5.54 -8.03 1.05
CA LEU A 22 5.16 -7.88 -0.35
C LEU A 22 3.93 -6.97 -0.44
N HIS A 23 4.03 -5.96 -1.29
CA HIS A 23 3.04 -4.89 -1.38
C HIS A 23 2.71 -4.60 -2.85
N VAL A 24 1.42 -4.56 -3.18
CA VAL A 24 0.88 -4.03 -4.43
C VAL A 24 0.32 -2.63 -4.18
N TYR A 25 0.78 -1.68 -4.98
CA TYR A 25 0.41 -0.27 -4.86
C TYR A 25 0.27 0.38 -6.24
N VAL A 26 -0.42 1.52 -6.28
CA VAL A 26 -0.49 2.39 -7.47
C VAL A 26 0.54 3.51 -7.30
N PRO A 27 1.51 3.65 -8.22
CA PRO A 27 2.45 4.76 -8.17
C PRO A 27 1.76 6.09 -8.50
N VAL A 28 2.09 7.15 -7.77
CA VAL A 28 1.52 8.48 -8.00
C VAL A 28 2.51 9.33 -8.80
N ALA A 29 2.13 9.69 -10.01
CA ALA A 29 2.95 10.57 -10.86
C ALA A 29 2.67 12.05 -10.55
N LEU A 30 3.35 12.62 -9.55
CA LEU A 30 3.18 14.03 -9.16
C LEU A 30 3.48 15.01 -10.30
N GLY A 31 4.46 14.71 -11.16
CA GLY A 31 4.77 15.52 -12.34
C GLY A 31 3.61 15.65 -13.34
N ARG A 32 2.59 14.78 -13.25
CA ARG A 32 1.36 14.84 -14.06
C ARG A 32 0.18 15.47 -13.32
N ASN A 33 0.34 15.77 -12.02
CA ASN A 33 -0.70 16.25 -11.11
C ASN A 33 -0.16 17.40 -10.25
N PRO A 34 0.05 18.60 -10.82
CA PRO A 34 0.73 19.70 -10.13
C PRO A 34 -0.02 20.18 -8.87
N GLU A 35 -1.35 20.17 -8.89
CA GLU A 35 -2.18 20.53 -7.73
C GLU A 35 -2.00 19.54 -6.57
N LEU A 36 -1.90 18.24 -6.88
CA LEU A 36 -1.57 17.21 -5.89
C LEU A 36 -0.15 17.39 -5.35
N ALA A 37 0.80 17.74 -6.22
CA ALA A 37 2.18 18.00 -5.81
C ALA A 37 2.25 19.19 -4.83
N GLU A 38 1.52 20.26 -5.10
CA GLU A 38 1.41 21.41 -4.21
C GLU A 38 0.83 21.02 -2.84
N LEU A 39 -0.26 20.25 -2.83
CA LEU A 39 -0.87 19.73 -1.60
C LEU A 39 0.12 18.90 -0.78
N VAL A 40 0.79 17.94 -1.41
CA VAL A 40 1.78 17.06 -0.75
C VAL A 40 2.94 17.88 -0.18
N HIS A 41 3.50 18.82 -0.95
CA HIS A 41 4.58 19.67 -0.50
C HIS A 41 4.15 20.60 0.65
N GLY A 42 2.93 21.14 0.59
CA GLY A 42 2.36 21.95 1.67
C GLY A 42 2.24 21.17 2.98
N VAL A 43 1.74 19.94 2.93
CA VAL A 43 1.65 19.07 4.12
C VAL A 43 3.04 18.77 4.69
N ARG A 44 4.02 18.44 3.85
CA ARG A 44 5.40 18.19 4.31
C ARG A 44 6.03 19.42 4.95
N ALA A 45 5.80 20.61 4.38
CA ALA A 45 6.29 21.86 4.96
C ALA A 45 5.63 22.16 6.31
N ALA A 46 4.31 21.94 6.41
CA ALA A 46 3.54 22.17 7.63
C ALA A 46 3.91 21.21 8.77
N THR A 47 4.39 20.01 8.46
CA THR A 47 4.78 18.99 9.44
C THR A 47 6.29 18.81 9.56
N LYS A 48 7.05 19.84 9.14
CA LYS A 48 8.49 19.84 9.27
C LYS A 48 8.90 19.82 10.75
N GLY A 49 9.68 18.82 11.13
CA GLY A 49 10.16 18.64 12.51
C GLY A 49 9.34 17.67 13.34
N ASP A 50 8.25 17.14 12.79
CA ASP A 50 7.54 16.01 13.39
C ASP A 50 8.43 14.76 13.43
N PRO A 51 8.20 13.84 14.39
CA PRO A 51 9.03 12.65 14.57
C PRO A 51 8.89 11.63 13.42
N LEU A 52 7.94 11.81 12.52
CA LEU A 52 7.71 10.94 11.37
C LEU A 52 8.42 11.49 10.13
N THR A 53 9.13 10.60 9.44
CA THR A 53 9.80 10.95 8.18
C THR A 53 8.80 10.88 7.03
N HIS A 54 8.76 11.91 6.20
CA HIS A 54 7.94 11.92 4.99
C HIS A 54 8.48 10.91 3.97
N VAL A 55 7.58 10.23 3.26
CA VAL A 55 7.96 9.44 2.08
C VAL A 55 8.42 10.38 0.97
N GLY A 56 9.46 9.97 0.22
CA GLY A 56 9.90 10.65 -0.99
C GLY A 56 8.83 10.63 -2.08
N ASP A 57 8.95 11.49 -3.09
CA ASP A 57 7.99 11.58 -4.21
C ASP A 57 7.90 10.27 -4.99
N GLU A 58 9.05 9.61 -5.18
CA GLU A 58 9.17 8.32 -5.84
C GLU A 58 8.51 7.18 -5.05
N TRP A 59 8.27 7.39 -3.75
CA TRP A 59 7.62 6.46 -2.85
C TRP A 59 6.19 6.85 -2.50
N LEU A 60 5.64 7.93 -3.07
CA LEU A 60 4.24 8.28 -2.88
C LEU A 60 3.35 7.31 -3.68
N HIS A 61 2.47 6.61 -2.98
CA HIS A 61 1.64 5.57 -3.58
C HIS A 61 0.29 5.41 -2.89
N ILE A 62 -0.62 4.74 -3.58
CA ILE A 62 -1.88 4.25 -3.01
C ILE A 62 -1.72 2.76 -2.72
N THR A 63 -1.78 2.38 -1.45
CA THR A 63 -1.75 0.98 -1.02
C THR A 63 -3.00 0.25 -1.50
N ILE A 64 -2.82 -0.83 -2.26
CA ILE A 64 -3.92 -1.68 -2.73
C ILE A 64 -4.00 -2.96 -1.91
N TYR A 65 -2.88 -3.64 -1.72
CA TYR A 65 -2.83 -4.88 -0.95
C TYR A 65 -1.45 -5.18 -0.41
N GLN A 66 -1.34 -5.57 0.85
CA GLN A 66 -0.09 -6.01 1.48
C GLN A 66 -0.26 -7.45 1.98
N LEU A 67 0.62 -8.35 1.54
CA LEU A 67 0.68 -9.70 2.08
C LEU A 67 1.40 -9.66 3.42
N SER A 68 0.63 -9.77 4.50
CA SER A 68 1.15 -9.68 5.87
C SER A 68 1.46 -11.03 6.51
N SER A 69 1.08 -12.15 5.89
CA SER A 69 1.22 -13.49 6.52
C SER A 69 2.66 -13.98 6.62
N GLN A 70 3.56 -13.50 5.76
CA GLN A 70 4.97 -13.89 5.76
C GLN A 70 5.88 -12.75 5.28
N PRO A 71 7.16 -12.72 5.70
CA PRO A 71 8.15 -11.79 5.16
C PRO A 71 8.33 -11.94 3.64
N ALA A 72 8.58 -10.84 2.95
CA ALA A 72 8.84 -10.85 1.51
C ALA A 72 10.05 -11.73 1.15
N ALA A 73 11.07 -11.79 2.02
CA ALA A 73 12.26 -12.61 1.80
C ALA A 73 11.95 -14.12 1.66
N GLU A 74 10.80 -14.58 2.18
CA GLU A 74 10.37 -15.98 2.10
C GLU A 74 9.60 -16.28 0.82
N ILE A 75 9.18 -15.25 0.08
CA ILE A 75 8.45 -15.39 -1.19
C ILE A 75 9.45 -15.63 -2.31
N GLN A 76 9.38 -16.82 -2.89
CA GLN A 76 10.27 -17.29 -3.95
C GLN A 76 10.07 -16.49 -5.23
N GLU A 77 11.12 -16.43 -6.06
CA GLU A 77 11.06 -15.73 -7.35
C GLU A 77 9.97 -16.29 -8.26
N ALA A 78 9.77 -17.61 -8.26
CA ALA A 78 8.69 -18.24 -9.03
C ALA A 78 7.29 -17.76 -8.60
N GLU A 79 7.06 -17.57 -7.30
CA GLU A 79 5.80 -17.05 -6.76
C GLU A 79 5.62 -15.57 -7.09
N ARG A 80 6.71 -14.79 -7.07
CA ARG A 80 6.70 -13.37 -7.48
C ARG A 80 6.32 -13.22 -8.94
N GLN A 81 6.88 -14.05 -9.82
CA GLN A 81 6.56 -14.04 -11.24
C GLN A 81 5.14 -14.53 -11.52
N ALA A 82 4.68 -15.56 -10.79
CA ALA A 82 3.30 -16.02 -10.86
C ALA A 82 2.32 -14.91 -10.43
N LEU A 83 2.61 -14.22 -9.33
CA LEU A 83 1.81 -13.08 -8.85
C LEU A 83 1.81 -11.93 -9.84
N ALA A 84 2.97 -11.54 -10.40
CA ALA A 84 3.03 -10.47 -11.41
C ALA A 84 2.20 -10.81 -12.65
N THR A 85 2.25 -12.07 -13.10
CA THR A 85 1.46 -12.58 -14.23
C THR A 85 -0.03 -12.52 -13.92
N GLU A 86 -0.44 -13.00 -12.75
CA GLU A 86 -1.84 -13.06 -12.36
C GLU A 86 -2.41 -11.66 -12.07
N LEU A 87 -1.66 -10.78 -11.40
CA LEU A 87 -2.01 -9.37 -11.26
C LEU A 87 -2.23 -8.74 -12.63
N THR A 88 -1.30 -8.93 -13.57
CA THR A 88 -1.46 -8.40 -14.93
C THR A 88 -2.75 -8.91 -15.60
N ARG A 89 -3.13 -10.17 -15.37
CA ARG A 89 -4.37 -10.74 -15.89
C ARG A 89 -5.60 -10.11 -15.24
N GLN A 90 -5.63 -9.98 -13.92
CA GLN A 90 -6.75 -9.39 -13.17
C GLN A 90 -6.89 -7.90 -13.44
N MET A 91 -5.80 -7.15 -13.53
CA MET A 91 -5.84 -5.70 -13.79
C MET A 91 -6.44 -5.36 -15.15
N LYS A 92 -6.38 -6.26 -16.14
CA LYS A 92 -7.04 -6.06 -17.45
C LYS A 92 -8.56 -5.99 -17.35
N THR A 93 -9.17 -6.46 -16.26
CA THR A 93 -10.62 -6.38 -16.06
C THR A 93 -11.05 -5.10 -15.35
N VAL A 94 -10.10 -4.28 -14.87
CA VAL A 94 -10.37 -3.02 -14.17
C VAL A 94 -10.32 -1.89 -15.21
N ALA A 95 -11.43 -1.17 -15.37
CA ALA A 95 -11.46 -0.02 -16.25
C ALA A 95 -10.62 1.12 -15.65
N PRO A 96 -9.93 1.95 -16.45
CA PRO A 96 -9.31 3.17 -15.96
C PRO A 96 -10.35 4.07 -15.29
N PHE A 97 -9.99 4.67 -14.16
CA PHE A 97 -10.88 5.53 -13.38
C PHE A 97 -10.15 6.76 -12.83
N THR A 98 -10.92 7.70 -12.31
CA THR A 98 -10.42 8.90 -11.63
C THR A 98 -10.84 8.86 -10.17
N ILE A 99 -9.94 9.31 -9.31
CA ILE A 99 -10.20 9.55 -7.89
C ILE A 99 -9.80 10.98 -7.54
N THR A 100 -10.45 11.49 -6.52
CA THR A 100 -10.15 12.74 -5.83
C THR A 100 -9.33 12.43 -4.59
N VAL A 101 -8.24 13.18 -4.42
CA VAL A 101 -7.48 13.19 -3.18
C VAL A 101 -8.12 14.21 -2.24
N GLY A 102 -8.63 13.73 -1.12
CA GLY A 102 -9.32 14.51 -0.10
C GLY A 102 -8.37 15.08 0.95
N SER A 103 -8.92 15.34 2.14
CA SER A 103 -8.16 15.90 3.25
C SER A 103 -7.07 14.95 3.76
N THR A 104 -6.02 15.53 4.33
CA THR A 104 -5.01 14.77 5.07
C THR A 104 -5.59 14.34 6.43
N LEU A 105 -5.48 13.06 6.72
CA LEU A 105 -5.90 12.43 7.96
C LEU A 105 -4.66 12.10 8.80
N ALA A 106 -4.72 12.42 10.10
CA ALA A 106 -3.65 12.14 11.04
C ALA A 106 -3.90 10.83 11.80
N TYR A 107 -2.97 9.89 11.67
CA TYR A 107 -2.95 8.62 12.39
C TYR A 107 -1.72 8.54 13.29
N GLY A 108 -1.77 7.66 14.30
CA GLY A 108 -0.64 7.44 15.21
C GLY A 108 0.64 6.93 14.52
N THR A 109 0.52 6.44 13.29
CA THR A 109 1.61 5.89 12.48
C THR A 109 1.99 6.77 11.29
N GLY A 110 1.26 7.85 11.00
CA GLY A 110 1.48 8.62 9.78
C GLY A 110 0.38 9.62 9.44
N LEU A 111 0.66 10.43 8.43
CA LEU A 111 -0.35 11.19 7.71
C LEU A 111 -0.70 10.43 6.42
N ILE A 112 -1.99 10.27 6.14
CA ILE A 112 -2.47 9.70 4.87
C ILE A 112 -3.48 10.64 4.25
N PHE A 113 -3.65 10.58 2.93
CA PHE A 113 -4.69 11.32 2.25
C PHE A 113 -5.94 10.44 2.11
N ASP A 114 -7.09 11.02 2.41
CA ASP A 114 -8.37 10.42 2.08
C ASP A 114 -8.56 10.35 0.55
N LEU A 115 -9.26 9.34 0.06
CA LEU A 115 -9.48 9.12 -1.38
C LEU A 115 -10.95 8.82 -1.64
N GLY A 116 -11.50 9.31 -2.75
CA GLY A 116 -12.84 8.94 -3.19
C GLY A 116 -13.03 9.14 -4.70
N PRO A 117 -14.04 8.54 -5.34
CA PRO A 117 -15.02 7.60 -4.78
C PRO A 117 -14.40 6.23 -4.44
N ASP A 118 -15.03 5.49 -3.54
CA ASP A 118 -14.51 4.23 -3.00
C ASP A 118 -14.68 3.04 -3.95
N GLU A 119 -15.77 3.01 -4.71
CA GLU A 119 -16.17 1.87 -5.54
C GLU A 119 -15.08 1.43 -6.53
N PRO A 120 -14.48 2.31 -7.36
CA PRO A 120 -13.42 1.88 -8.28
C PRO A 120 -12.14 1.43 -7.55
N LEU A 121 -11.82 2.00 -6.39
CA LEU A 121 -10.71 1.54 -5.56
C LEU A 121 -11.00 0.15 -4.98
N ASN A 122 -12.25 -0.14 -4.62
CA ASN A 122 -12.67 -1.45 -4.13
C ASN A 122 -12.64 -2.52 -5.23
N GLU A 123 -13.00 -2.17 -6.47
CA GLU A 123 -12.82 -3.05 -7.63
C GLU A 123 -11.34 -3.39 -7.85
N LEU A 124 -10.46 -2.37 -7.80
CA LEU A 124 -9.02 -2.54 -7.91
C LEU A 124 -8.45 -3.44 -6.79
N ARG A 125 -8.87 -3.20 -5.54
CA ARG A 125 -8.50 -4.04 -4.39
C ARG A 125 -8.98 -5.47 -4.58
N THR A 126 -10.23 -5.67 -5.00
CA THR A 126 -10.79 -7.00 -5.25
C THR A 126 -10.00 -7.75 -6.32
N ALA A 127 -9.63 -7.09 -7.41
CA ALA A 127 -8.81 -7.68 -8.48
C ALA A 127 -7.41 -8.08 -7.97
N ALA A 128 -6.78 -7.23 -7.14
CA ALA A 128 -5.50 -7.56 -6.52
C ALA A 128 -5.63 -8.73 -5.54
N THR A 129 -6.60 -8.70 -4.63
CA THR A 129 -6.89 -9.78 -3.68
C THR A 129 -7.06 -11.12 -4.37
N ARG A 130 -7.85 -11.18 -5.46
CA ARG A 130 -8.01 -12.41 -6.26
C ARG A 130 -6.70 -12.94 -6.83
N ALA A 131 -5.79 -12.05 -7.23
CA ALA A 131 -4.48 -12.49 -7.71
C ALA A 131 -3.66 -13.18 -6.62
N PHE A 132 -3.70 -12.64 -5.39
CA PHE A 132 -3.07 -13.28 -4.24
C PHE A 132 -3.71 -14.61 -3.91
N GLU A 133 -5.05 -14.72 -3.94
CA GLU A 133 -5.76 -15.98 -3.65
C GLU A 133 -5.42 -17.08 -4.66
N VAL A 134 -5.26 -16.73 -5.93
CA VAL A 134 -4.90 -17.69 -6.98
C VAL A 134 -3.48 -18.23 -6.78
N VAL A 135 -2.54 -17.40 -6.34
CA VAL A 135 -1.12 -17.77 -6.24
C VAL A 135 -0.78 -18.40 -4.90
N PHE A 136 -1.28 -17.84 -3.80
CA PHE A 136 -0.94 -18.24 -2.43
C PHE A 136 -2.06 -19.04 -1.75
N GLY A 137 -3.20 -19.23 -2.42
CA GLY A 137 -4.39 -19.88 -1.85
C GLY A 137 -5.31 -18.90 -1.12
N SER A 138 -6.56 -19.32 -0.90
CA SER A 138 -7.60 -18.48 -0.27
C SER A 138 -7.26 -18.05 1.17
N GLY A 139 -6.42 -18.81 1.87
CA GLY A 139 -5.96 -18.45 3.23
C GLY A 139 -5.00 -17.27 3.26
N ALA A 140 -4.44 -16.84 2.12
CA ALA A 140 -3.50 -15.73 2.05
C ALA A 140 -4.18 -14.37 2.29
N THR A 141 -5.50 -14.27 2.11
CA THR A 141 -6.29 -13.05 2.25
C THR A 141 -7.10 -13.01 3.54
N GLU A 142 -7.01 -14.05 4.38
CA GLU A 142 -7.64 -14.06 5.70
C GLU A 142 -6.95 -13.04 6.61
N TYR A 143 -7.73 -12.05 7.07
CA TYR A 143 -7.27 -11.10 8.06
C TYR A 143 -7.27 -11.76 9.44
N ASN A 144 -6.14 -12.36 9.80
CA ASN A 144 -5.90 -12.85 11.16
C ASN A 144 -5.48 -11.67 12.05
N GLY A 145 -6.45 -10.79 12.33
CA GLY A 145 -6.32 -9.66 13.25
C GLY A 145 -6.52 -10.07 14.70
#